data_AF-A0A146KH71-F1
#
_entry.id   AF-A0A146KH71-F1
#
_cell.length_a   1.000
_cell.length_b   1.000
_cell.length_c   1.000
_cell.angle_alpha   90.00
_cell.angle_beta   90.00
_cell.angle_gamma   90.00
#
_symmetry.space_group_name_H-M   'P 1'
#
loop_
_entity.id
_entity.type
_entity.pdbx_description
1 polymer ?
#
loop_
_entity_poly.entity_id
_entity_poly.type
_entity_poly.pdbx_seq_one_letter_code
_entity_poly.pdbx_strand_id
1 'polypeptide(L)'
;EQYNLELLAYLQQYKPKYKMKHIDKLQESFKIIQAEQEQQKKELKNQIKPDLSRARILTEQNLQNFISSAVVVGKSTTIDKTWSRADEAPDPSQIRTQKTLKTAVSLLHKKFDEVKVDIQPLQEHVFDEKYLFLQTRLRACRYDYQVQKIKDKSLAKCLLINVQVSVLADDYKEFQSIIDECISTCRELQVGDTQKLQFLKLVWRFRNGVFDLNGIDIDDKSDLFLQNFLCQSKEKLEGLDRYE
;
A
#
# COMPACT_ATOMS: atom_id res chain seq x y z
N GLU A 1 -54.79 7.57 -0.64
CA GLU A 1 -55.05 8.90 -1.25
C GLU A 1 -56.46 8.99 -1.84
N GLN A 2 -56.87 8.03 -2.67
CA GLN A 2 -58.21 7.99 -3.30
C GLN A 2 -59.39 8.06 -2.30
N TYR A 3 -59.32 7.28 -1.21
CA TYR A 3 -60.33 7.28 -0.14
C TYR A 3 -60.45 8.63 0.62
N ASN A 4 -59.34 9.38 0.73
CA ASN A 4 -59.34 10.67 1.43
C ASN A 4 -59.95 11.79 0.58
N LEU A 5 -59.79 11.70 -0.74
CA LEU A 5 -60.40 12.63 -1.69
C LEU A 5 -61.93 12.43 -1.77
N GLU A 6 -62.39 11.18 -1.73
CA GLU A 6 -63.81 10.83 -1.68
C GLU A 6 -64.49 11.34 -0.39
N LEU A 7 -63.82 11.23 0.75
CA LEU A 7 -64.34 11.74 2.04
C LEU A 7 -64.46 13.27 2.05
N LEU A 8 -63.51 13.98 1.46
CA LEU A 8 -63.54 15.44 1.34
C LEU A 8 -64.65 15.92 0.39
N ALA A 9 -64.84 15.24 -0.74
CA ALA A 9 -65.92 15.51 -1.67
C ALA A 9 -67.30 15.28 -1.04
N TYR A 10 -67.45 14.18 -0.28
CA TYR A 10 -68.65 13.88 0.49
C TYR A 10 -68.96 14.99 1.51
N LEU A 11 -67.97 15.44 2.30
CA LEU A 11 -68.17 16.51 3.28
C LEU A 11 -68.53 17.87 2.65
N GLN A 12 -68.04 18.16 1.45
CA GLN A 12 -68.38 19.38 0.70
C GLN A 12 -69.81 19.39 0.19
N GLN A 13 -70.33 18.24 -0.22
CA GLN A 13 -71.70 18.09 -0.72
C GLN A 13 -72.78 18.36 0.34
N TYR A 14 -72.50 18.05 1.61
CA TYR A 14 -73.47 18.22 2.72
C TYR A 14 -73.32 19.55 3.49
N LYS A 15 -72.29 20.36 3.15
CA LYS A 15 -71.99 21.67 3.75
C LYS A 15 -73.15 22.70 3.73
N PRO A 16 -74.04 22.77 2.71
CA PRO A 16 -75.13 23.73 2.71
C PRO A 16 -76.34 23.31 3.56
N LYS A 17 -76.50 22.02 3.89
CA LYS A 17 -77.66 21.50 4.64
C LYS A 17 -77.50 21.62 6.16
N TYR A 18 -76.28 21.74 6.66
CA TYR A 18 -76.00 21.81 8.08
C TYR A 18 -75.09 23.01 8.36
N LYS A 19 -75.58 24.04 9.05
CA LYS A 19 -74.76 25.12 9.61
C LYS A 19 -73.89 24.58 10.74
N MET A 20 -72.92 23.74 10.40
CA MET A 20 -72.05 23.09 11.38
C MET A 20 -70.65 23.68 11.28
N LYS A 21 -70.33 24.59 12.20
CA LYS A 21 -68.97 25.12 12.49
C LYS A 21 -67.91 24.02 12.71
N HIS A 22 -68.33 22.76 12.81
CA HIS A 22 -67.47 21.60 13.01
C HIS A 22 -66.86 21.07 11.70
N ILE A 23 -67.45 21.34 10.52
CA ILE A 23 -66.91 20.86 9.23
C ILE A 23 -65.63 21.62 8.87
N ASP A 24 -65.60 22.93 9.07
CA ASP A 24 -64.40 23.73 8.78
C ASP A 24 -63.23 23.33 9.71
N LYS A 25 -63.51 23.08 10.99
CA LYS A 25 -62.52 22.55 11.94
C LYS A 25 -61.98 21.18 11.52
N LEU A 26 -62.84 20.28 11.05
CA LEU A 26 -62.43 18.96 10.56
C LEU A 26 -61.58 19.06 9.28
N GLN A 27 -61.94 19.95 8.36
CA GLN A 27 -61.15 20.20 7.13
C GLN A 27 -59.77 20.77 7.47
N GLU A 28 -59.68 21.64 8.47
CA GLU A 28 -58.42 22.23 8.92
C GLU A 28 -57.53 21.21 9.65
N SER A 29 -58.11 20.38 10.53
CA SER A 29 -57.40 19.25 11.15
C SER A 29 -56.88 18.25 10.09
N PHE A 30 -57.65 18.01 9.03
CA PHE A 30 -57.23 17.10 7.97
C PHE A 30 -56.04 17.63 7.16
N LYS A 31 -56.00 18.94 6.89
CA LYS A 31 -54.87 19.60 6.23
C LYS A 31 -53.61 19.53 7.08
N ILE A 32 -53.73 19.72 8.40
CA ILE A 32 -52.60 19.61 9.34
C ILE A 32 -52.03 18.18 9.33
N ILE A 33 -52.88 17.16 9.43
CA ILE A 33 -52.44 15.75 9.42
C ILE A 33 -51.76 15.39 8.10
N GLN A 34 -52.26 15.88 6.96
CA GLN A 34 -51.62 15.65 5.66
C GLN A 34 -50.25 16.32 5.57
N ALA A 35 -50.11 17.55 6.08
CA ALA A 35 -48.83 18.26 6.11
C ALA A 35 -47.80 17.56 7.01
N GLU A 36 -48.22 17.07 8.19
CA GLU A 36 -47.37 16.29 9.10
C GLU A 36 -46.90 14.97 8.47
N GLN A 37 -47.78 14.26 7.75
CA GLN A 37 -47.43 13.03 7.04
C GLN A 37 -46.47 13.27 5.87
N GLU A 38 -46.63 14.38 5.13
CA GLU A 38 -45.68 14.74 4.07
C GLU A 38 -44.32 15.17 4.62
N GLN A 39 -44.31 15.88 5.75
CA GLN A 39 -43.08 16.28 6.42
C GLN A 39 -42.33 15.06 6.98
N GLN A 40 -43.01 14.12 7.64
CA GLN A 40 -42.40 12.85 8.07
C GLN A 40 -41.88 12.03 6.89
N LYS A 41 -42.61 11.96 5.77
CA LYS A 41 -42.11 11.27 4.55
C LYS A 41 -40.87 11.96 3.97
N LYS A 42 -40.78 13.29 4.01
CA LYS A 42 -39.59 14.05 3.57
C LYS A 42 -38.41 13.82 4.52
N GLU A 43 -38.64 13.81 5.83
CA GLU A 43 -37.62 13.54 6.85
C GLU A 43 -37.07 12.11 6.73
N LEU A 44 -37.93 11.10 6.59
CA LEU A 44 -37.51 9.71 6.33
C LEU A 44 -36.71 9.58 5.03
N LYS A 45 -37.14 10.23 3.94
CA LYS A 45 -36.37 10.24 2.68
C LYS A 45 -35.02 10.92 2.80
N ASN A 46 -34.91 11.94 3.66
CA ASN A 46 -33.65 12.66 3.91
C ASN A 46 -32.70 11.88 4.83
N GLN A 47 -33.21 11.01 5.70
CA GLN A 47 -32.39 10.10 6.53
C GLN A 47 -31.90 8.86 5.76
N ILE A 48 -32.71 8.29 4.86
CA ILE A 48 -32.37 7.06 4.12
C ILE A 48 -31.27 7.29 3.05
N LYS A 49 -31.24 8.47 2.42
CA LYS A 49 -30.24 8.81 1.37
C LYS A 49 -28.77 8.78 1.85
N PRO A 50 -28.39 9.39 3.00
CA PRO A 50 -27.02 9.33 3.49
C PRO A 50 -26.62 7.93 4.00
N ASP A 51 -27.56 7.13 4.48
CA ASP A 51 -27.25 5.77 4.97
C ASP A 51 -27.00 4.79 3.82
N LEU A 52 -27.72 4.90 2.71
CA LEU A 52 -27.47 4.09 1.51
C LEU A 52 -26.15 4.44 0.82
N SER A 53 -25.74 5.73 0.81
CA SER A 53 -24.46 6.13 0.23
C SER A 53 -23.28 5.69 1.10
N ARG A 54 -23.39 5.81 2.43
CA ARG A 54 -22.40 5.29 3.38
C ARG A 54 -22.30 3.77 3.33
N ALA A 55 -23.43 3.06 3.29
CA ALA A 55 -23.43 1.61 3.17
C ALA A 55 -22.78 1.16 1.85
N ARG A 56 -23.04 1.84 0.73
CA ARG A 56 -22.40 1.53 -0.55
C ARG A 56 -20.89 1.77 -0.52
N ILE A 57 -20.42 2.91 0.01
CA ILE A 57 -19.00 3.20 0.17
C ILE A 57 -18.34 2.15 1.07
N LEU A 58 -18.98 1.81 2.20
CA LEU A 58 -18.48 0.78 3.12
C LEU A 58 -18.44 -0.60 2.45
N THR A 59 -19.43 -0.93 1.63
CA THR A 59 -19.49 -2.21 0.90
C THR A 59 -18.44 -2.26 -0.21
N GLU A 60 -18.23 -1.18 -0.96
CA GLU A 60 -17.17 -1.07 -1.97
C GLU A 60 -15.77 -1.14 -1.33
N GLN A 61 -15.57 -0.47 -0.18
CA GLN A 61 -14.34 -0.58 0.62
C GLN A 61 -14.15 -1.98 1.17
N ASN A 62 -15.19 -2.62 1.69
CA ASN A 62 -15.13 -3.99 2.20
C ASN A 62 -14.89 -5.02 1.08
N LEU A 63 -15.44 -4.79 -0.12
CA LEU A 63 -15.18 -5.62 -1.29
C LEU A 63 -13.75 -5.44 -1.78
N GLN A 64 -13.24 -4.22 -1.83
CA GLN A 64 -11.83 -3.92 -2.10
C GLN A 64 -10.91 -4.57 -1.06
N ASN A 65 -11.25 -4.48 0.23
CA ASN A 65 -10.53 -5.13 1.33
C ASN A 65 -10.59 -6.67 1.24
N PHE A 66 -11.72 -7.24 0.82
CA PHE A 66 -11.88 -8.67 0.61
C PHE A 66 -11.07 -9.15 -0.61
N ILE A 67 -11.13 -8.45 -1.74
CA ILE A 67 -10.34 -8.76 -2.94
C ILE A 67 -8.84 -8.62 -2.67
N SER A 68 -8.41 -7.57 -1.96
CA SER A 68 -7.01 -7.41 -1.53
C SER A 68 -6.58 -8.42 -0.46
N SER A 69 -7.53 -9.02 0.27
CA SER A 69 -7.25 -10.13 1.19
C SER A 69 -7.12 -11.49 0.50
N ALA A 70 -7.67 -11.63 -0.72
CA ALA A 70 -7.62 -12.86 -1.49
C ALA A 70 -6.18 -13.15 -1.94
N VAL A 71 -5.66 -14.32 -1.56
CA VAL A 71 -4.36 -14.80 -2.03
C VAL A 71 -4.51 -15.12 -3.52
N VAL A 72 -3.83 -14.36 -4.37
CA VAL A 72 -3.75 -14.69 -5.80
C VAL A 72 -2.74 -15.82 -5.96
N VAL A 73 -3.07 -16.84 -6.76
CA VAL A 73 -2.12 -17.89 -7.13
C VAL A 73 -1.60 -17.58 -8.53
N GLY A 74 -0.30 -17.29 -8.65
CA GLY A 74 0.31 -16.92 -9.92
C GLY A 74 0.31 -18.06 -10.93
N LYS A 75 0.14 -17.72 -12.21
CA LYS A 75 0.17 -18.65 -13.36
C LYS A 75 1.29 -18.33 -14.35
N SER A 76 1.96 -17.18 -14.21
CA SER A 76 3.00 -16.76 -15.14
C SER A 76 4.28 -17.60 -15.01
N THR A 77 4.84 -17.97 -16.16
CA THR A 77 6.15 -18.62 -16.29
C THR A 77 7.23 -17.67 -16.80
N THR A 78 6.89 -16.41 -17.06
CA THR A 78 7.83 -15.38 -17.51
C THR A 78 8.86 -15.11 -16.43
N ILE A 79 10.12 -15.46 -16.67
CA ILE A 79 11.21 -15.27 -15.70
C ILE A 79 11.57 -13.78 -15.60
N ASP A 80 11.75 -13.13 -16.75
CA ASP A 80 12.23 -11.77 -16.87
C ASP A 80 11.05 -10.78 -16.96
N LYS A 81 10.53 -10.37 -15.80
CA LYS A 81 9.35 -9.50 -15.66
C LYS A 81 9.70 -8.14 -15.06
N THR A 82 9.26 -7.07 -15.73
CA THR A 82 9.46 -5.67 -15.31
C THR A 82 8.31 -5.32 -14.38
N TRP A 83 8.60 -4.56 -13.33
CA TRP A 83 7.51 -4.11 -12.47
C TRP A 83 6.64 -3.10 -13.23
N SER A 84 5.35 -3.40 -13.32
CA SER A 84 4.31 -2.47 -13.75
C SER A 84 3.41 -2.21 -12.54
N ARG A 85 3.14 -0.94 -12.23
CA ARG A 85 2.09 -0.61 -11.27
C ARG A 85 0.77 -1.05 -11.88
N ALA A 86 0.04 -1.91 -11.16
CA ALA A 86 -1.32 -2.28 -11.53
C ALA A 86 -2.27 -1.34 -10.79
N ASP A 87 -3.10 -0.60 -11.52
CA ASP A 87 -4.19 0.21 -10.97
C ASP A 87 -5.41 -0.67 -10.60
N GLU A 88 -5.38 -1.94 -11.02
CA GLU A 88 -6.44 -2.94 -10.84
C GLU A 88 -5.98 -4.13 -9.99
N ALA A 89 -6.92 -5.02 -9.67
CA ALA A 89 -6.63 -6.27 -8.97
C ALA A 89 -5.59 -7.11 -9.74
N PRO A 90 -4.60 -7.72 -9.06
CA PRO A 90 -3.53 -8.44 -9.74
C PRO A 90 -4.05 -9.62 -10.55
N ASP A 91 -3.85 -9.58 -11.88
CA ASP A 91 -4.18 -10.68 -12.77
C ASP A 91 -3.25 -11.88 -12.51
N PRO A 92 -3.79 -13.07 -12.14
CA PRO A 92 -3.01 -14.29 -11.96
C PRO A 92 -2.08 -14.64 -13.14
N SER A 93 -2.46 -14.29 -14.38
CA SER A 93 -1.66 -14.53 -15.58
C SER A 93 -0.36 -13.72 -15.61
N GLN A 94 -0.35 -12.58 -14.91
CA GLN A 94 0.80 -11.69 -14.80
C GLN A 94 1.68 -12.04 -13.60
N ILE A 95 1.13 -12.71 -12.57
CA ILE A 95 1.87 -13.09 -11.37
C ILE A 95 2.63 -14.40 -11.59
N ARG A 96 3.95 -14.41 -11.33
CA ARG A 96 4.79 -15.61 -11.48
C ARG A 96 4.41 -16.70 -10.49
N THR A 97 4.40 -17.96 -10.93
CA THR A 97 4.31 -19.11 -10.01
C THR A 97 5.47 -19.10 -9.01
N GLN A 98 5.32 -19.74 -7.84
CA GLN A 98 6.42 -19.85 -6.87
C GLN A 98 7.69 -20.49 -7.46
N LYS A 99 7.56 -21.50 -8.32
CA LYS A 99 8.70 -22.15 -9.00
C LYS A 99 9.43 -21.15 -9.91
N THR A 100 8.67 -20.36 -10.68
CA THR A 100 9.22 -19.31 -11.53
C THR A 100 9.90 -18.22 -10.70
N LEU A 101 9.31 -17.80 -9.57
CA LEU A 101 9.91 -16.80 -8.68
C LEU A 101 11.26 -17.25 -8.13
N LYS A 102 11.36 -18.48 -7.62
CA LYS A 102 12.64 -19.03 -7.12
C LYS A 102 13.71 -19.02 -8.21
N THR A 103 13.34 -19.34 -9.44
CA THR A 103 14.23 -19.32 -10.60
C THR A 103 14.67 -17.90 -10.94
N ALA A 104 13.72 -16.95 -11.00
CA ALA A 104 14.00 -15.55 -11.27
C ALA A 104 14.93 -14.93 -10.21
N VAL A 105 14.69 -15.16 -8.92
CA VAL A 105 15.55 -14.68 -7.83
C VAL A 105 16.95 -15.29 -7.93
N SER A 106 17.06 -16.57 -8.27
CA SER A 106 18.36 -17.22 -8.47
C SER A 106 19.17 -16.57 -9.60
N LEU A 107 18.51 -16.25 -10.72
CA LEU A 107 19.14 -15.54 -11.85
C LEU A 107 19.51 -14.11 -11.49
N LEU A 108 18.64 -13.38 -10.79
CA LEU A 108 18.93 -12.02 -10.33
C LEU A 108 20.10 -11.98 -9.34
N HIS A 109 20.23 -12.99 -8.48
CA HIS A 109 21.40 -13.09 -7.61
C HIS A 109 22.70 -13.29 -8.39
N LYS A 110 22.71 -14.21 -9.38
CA LYS A 110 23.88 -14.39 -10.24
C LYS A 110 24.21 -13.10 -10.98
N LYS A 111 23.17 -12.43 -11.50
CA LYS A 111 23.37 -11.17 -12.21
C LYS A 111 23.92 -10.07 -11.31
N PHE A 112 23.42 -9.99 -10.07
CA PHE A 112 23.97 -9.10 -9.07
C PHE A 112 25.44 -9.39 -8.78
N ASP A 113 25.81 -10.66 -8.57
CA ASP A 113 27.21 -11.04 -8.33
C ASP A 113 28.15 -10.63 -9.48
N GLU A 114 27.68 -10.70 -10.73
CA GLU A 114 28.43 -10.27 -11.91
C GLU A 114 28.66 -8.75 -11.95
N VAL A 115 27.68 -7.95 -11.52
CA VAL A 115 27.67 -6.50 -11.78
C VAL A 115 27.89 -5.63 -10.54
N LYS A 116 27.88 -6.21 -9.33
CA LYS A 116 27.91 -5.46 -8.06
C LYS A 116 29.10 -4.52 -7.89
N VAL A 117 30.25 -4.82 -8.50
CA VAL A 117 31.45 -3.97 -8.44
C VAL A 117 31.32 -2.72 -9.34
N ASP A 118 30.45 -2.79 -10.34
CA ASP A 118 30.24 -1.73 -11.31
C ASP A 118 29.06 -0.81 -10.96
N ILE A 119 28.21 -1.21 -10.00
CA ILE A 119 27.11 -0.37 -9.54
C ILE A 119 27.72 0.77 -8.75
N GLN A 120 27.67 1.97 -9.33
CA GLN A 120 28.18 3.19 -8.72
C GLN A 120 27.06 4.21 -8.56
N PRO A 121 27.10 5.04 -7.51
CA PRO A 121 26.23 6.20 -7.42
C PRO A 121 26.63 7.19 -8.50
N LEU A 122 25.76 7.39 -9.48
CA LEU A 122 25.92 8.45 -10.47
C LEU A 122 25.56 9.80 -9.86
N GLN A 123 26.22 10.87 -10.32
CA GLN A 123 25.92 12.24 -9.89
C GLN A 123 24.52 12.67 -10.37
N GLU A 124 23.86 13.49 -9.55
CA GLU A 124 22.59 14.18 -9.78
C GLU A 124 21.55 13.43 -10.64
N HIS A 125 20.71 12.64 -9.95
CA HIS A 125 19.41 12.12 -10.40
C HIS A 125 19.38 11.08 -11.53
N VAL A 126 20.53 10.68 -12.08
CA VAL A 126 20.61 9.56 -13.01
C VAL A 126 21.05 8.33 -12.22
N PHE A 127 20.42 7.18 -12.42
CA PHE A 127 20.88 5.92 -11.85
C PHE A 127 21.52 5.04 -12.91
N ASP A 128 22.52 4.25 -12.50
CA ASP A 128 23.21 3.31 -13.38
C ASP A 128 22.24 2.31 -14.04
N GLU A 129 22.44 1.98 -15.31
CA GLU A 129 21.54 1.07 -16.04
C GLU A 129 21.47 -0.33 -15.40
N LYS A 130 22.58 -0.82 -14.84
CA LYS A 130 22.63 -2.11 -14.13
C LYS A 130 21.83 -2.04 -12.84
N TYR A 131 21.90 -0.90 -12.14
CA TYR A 131 21.02 -0.64 -11.00
C TYR A 131 19.55 -0.66 -11.41
N LEU A 132 19.15 0.13 -12.42
CA LEU A 132 17.76 0.24 -12.85
C LEU A 132 17.20 -1.10 -13.33
N PHE A 133 18.01 -1.89 -14.03
CA PHE A 133 17.68 -3.25 -14.42
C PHE A 133 17.37 -4.12 -13.18
N LEU A 134 18.30 -4.19 -12.23
CA LEU A 134 18.14 -5.01 -11.03
C LEU A 134 16.96 -4.53 -10.16
N GLN A 135 16.89 -3.23 -9.86
CA GLN A 135 15.83 -2.61 -9.07
C GLN A 135 14.46 -2.98 -9.62
N THR A 136 14.26 -2.82 -10.93
CA THR A 136 12.95 -3.02 -11.54
C THR A 136 12.51 -4.49 -11.51
N ARG A 137 13.44 -5.43 -11.72
CA ARG A 137 13.13 -6.87 -11.67
C ARG A 137 12.98 -7.39 -10.23
N LEU A 138 13.74 -6.84 -9.27
CA LEU A 138 13.62 -7.16 -7.84
C LEU A 138 12.28 -6.65 -7.29
N ARG A 139 11.86 -5.42 -7.63
CA ARG A 139 10.52 -4.90 -7.32
C ARG A 139 9.41 -5.80 -7.87
N ALA A 140 9.54 -6.26 -9.11
CA ALA A 140 8.57 -7.18 -9.70
C ALA A 140 8.49 -8.52 -8.93
N CYS A 141 9.64 -9.05 -8.48
CA CYS A 141 9.66 -10.29 -7.69
C CYS A 141 8.99 -10.09 -6.34
N ARG A 142 9.33 -9.01 -5.63
CA ARG A 142 8.73 -8.67 -4.33
C ARG A 142 7.22 -8.51 -4.44
N TYR A 143 6.74 -7.80 -5.46
CA TYR A 143 5.32 -7.65 -5.73
C TYR A 143 4.62 -9.01 -5.91
N ASP A 144 5.18 -9.89 -6.74
CA ASP A 144 4.61 -11.23 -6.96
C ASP A 144 4.63 -12.10 -5.67
N TYR A 145 5.64 -11.98 -4.82
CA TYR A 145 5.68 -12.64 -3.50
C TYR A 145 4.61 -12.09 -2.55
N GLN A 146 4.46 -10.76 -2.51
CA GLN A 146 3.48 -10.06 -1.67
C GLN A 146 2.05 -10.44 -2.05
N VAL A 147 1.73 -10.39 -3.34
CA VAL A 147 0.41 -10.73 -3.89
C VAL A 147 0.02 -12.20 -3.60
N GLN A 148 1.00 -13.10 -3.64
CA GLN A 148 0.79 -14.52 -3.33
C GLN A 148 0.91 -14.84 -1.83
N LYS A 149 1.25 -13.85 -0.99
CA LYS A 149 1.53 -14.02 0.46
C LYS A 149 2.53 -15.14 0.76
N ILE A 150 3.52 -15.35 -0.12
CA ILE A 150 4.53 -16.40 0.03
C ILE A 150 5.70 -15.83 0.84
N LYS A 151 5.99 -16.44 1.99
CA LYS A 151 7.20 -16.15 2.79
C LYS A 151 8.12 -17.36 2.77
N ASP A 152 9.20 -17.29 2.00
CA ASP A 152 10.22 -18.34 1.94
C ASP A 152 11.64 -17.76 1.86
N LYS A 153 12.65 -18.63 1.94
CA LYS A 153 14.06 -18.23 1.90
C LYS A 153 14.44 -17.51 0.58
N SER A 154 13.69 -17.73 -0.50
CA SER A 154 13.92 -17.05 -1.77
C SER A 154 13.39 -15.61 -1.72
N LEU A 155 12.28 -15.34 -1.02
CA LEU A 155 11.88 -13.96 -0.70
C LEU A 155 12.96 -13.24 0.12
N ALA A 156 13.47 -13.86 1.19
CA ALA A 156 14.55 -13.27 2.00
C ALA A 156 15.76 -12.91 1.12
N LYS A 157 16.17 -13.82 0.23
CA LYS A 157 17.25 -13.59 -0.73
C LYS A 157 16.95 -12.44 -1.69
N CYS A 158 15.72 -12.33 -2.19
CA CYS A 158 15.29 -11.22 -3.05
C CYS A 158 15.38 -9.87 -2.33
N LEU A 159 14.94 -9.80 -1.07
CA LEU A 159 14.98 -8.60 -0.25
C LEU A 159 16.42 -8.19 0.08
N LEU A 160 17.28 -9.16 0.42
CA LEU A 160 18.71 -8.94 0.67
C LEU A 160 19.41 -8.33 -0.53
N ILE A 161 19.23 -8.89 -1.73
CA ILE A 161 19.83 -8.35 -2.96
C ILE A 161 19.32 -6.93 -3.20
N ASN A 162 18.01 -6.68 -3.03
CA ASN A 162 17.44 -5.34 -3.26
C ASN A 162 18.02 -4.30 -2.29
N VAL A 163 18.23 -4.67 -1.01
CA VAL A 163 18.92 -3.82 -0.02
C VAL A 163 20.33 -3.50 -0.50
N GLN A 164 21.11 -4.52 -0.88
CA GLN A 164 22.50 -4.34 -1.30
C GLN A 164 22.61 -3.46 -2.55
N VAL A 165 21.77 -3.71 -3.55
CA VAL A 165 21.72 -2.94 -4.80
C VAL A 165 21.35 -1.48 -4.54
N SER A 166 20.36 -1.22 -3.67
CA SER A 166 19.96 0.14 -3.29
C SER A 166 21.07 0.90 -2.58
N VAL A 167 21.83 0.21 -1.74
CA VAL A 167 22.96 0.81 -0.99
C VAL A 167 24.12 1.14 -1.92
N LEU A 168 24.46 0.26 -2.88
CA LEU A 168 25.52 0.50 -3.85
C LEU A 168 25.19 1.68 -4.78
N ALA A 169 23.93 1.84 -5.17
CA ALA A 169 23.47 2.93 -6.02
C ALA A 169 23.11 4.22 -5.28
N ASP A 170 23.24 4.23 -3.94
CA ASP A 170 22.85 5.37 -3.09
C ASP A 170 21.36 5.76 -3.24
N ASP A 171 20.48 4.80 -3.59
CA ASP A 171 19.03 5.00 -3.65
C ASP A 171 18.39 4.80 -2.27
N TYR A 172 18.36 5.91 -1.53
CA TYR A 172 17.81 5.94 -0.19
C TYR A 172 16.33 5.64 -0.10
N LYS A 173 15.55 6.07 -1.10
CA LYS A 173 14.10 5.89 -1.09
C LYS A 173 13.74 4.42 -1.23
N GLU A 174 14.44 3.71 -2.12
CA GLU A 174 14.27 2.27 -2.23
C GLU A 174 14.74 1.58 -0.95
N PHE A 175 15.95 1.87 -0.45
CA PHE A 175 16.48 1.24 0.77
C PHE A 175 15.52 1.36 1.97
N GLN A 176 15.00 2.56 2.23
CA GLN A 176 14.06 2.80 3.33
C GLN A 176 12.77 2.00 3.16
N SER A 177 12.26 1.89 1.93
CA SER A 177 11.00 1.19 1.67
C SER A 177 11.08 -0.32 1.91
N ILE A 178 12.28 -0.91 1.98
CA ILE A 178 12.49 -2.37 1.97
C ILE A 178 13.19 -2.92 3.20
N ILE A 179 13.99 -2.12 3.91
CA ILE A 179 14.89 -2.65 4.94
C ILE A 179 14.15 -3.31 6.10
N ASP A 180 12.99 -2.78 6.48
CA ASP A 180 12.18 -3.33 7.58
C ASP A 180 11.52 -4.65 7.20
N GLU A 181 11.00 -4.75 5.98
CA GLU A 181 10.48 -6.01 5.44
C GLU A 181 11.59 -7.06 5.37
N CYS A 182 12.80 -6.67 4.95
CA CYS A 182 13.98 -7.53 4.87
C CYS A 182 14.39 -8.08 6.24
N ILE A 183 14.53 -7.21 7.25
CA ILE A 183 14.88 -7.60 8.62
C ILE A 183 13.81 -8.54 9.21
N SER A 184 12.53 -8.19 9.06
CA SER A 184 11.43 -9.01 9.58
C SER A 184 11.43 -10.41 8.94
N THR A 185 11.54 -10.46 7.61
CA THR A 185 11.54 -11.72 6.85
C THR A 185 12.76 -12.59 7.18
N CYS A 186 13.95 -12.01 7.31
CA CYS A 186 15.15 -12.75 7.69
C CYS A 186 15.05 -13.32 9.11
N ARG A 187 14.47 -12.56 10.05
CA ARG A 187 14.23 -13.02 11.42
C ARG A 187 13.23 -14.17 11.47
N GLU A 188 12.08 -14.02 10.82
CA GLU A 188 11.03 -15.05 10.75
C GLU A 188 11.56 -16.36 10.16
N LEU A 189 12.43 -16.27 9.15
CA LEU A 189 12.97 -17.42 8.44
C LEU A 189 14.32 -17.91 8.97
N GLN A 190 14.83 -17.31 10.05
CA GLN A 190 16.13 -17.61 10.66
C GLN A 190 17.29 -17.60 9.64
N VAL A 191 17.30 -16.60 8.77
CA VAL A 191 18.39 -16.37 7.80
C VAL A 191 19.46 -15.51 8.47
N GLY A 192 20.72 -15.95 8.39
CA GLY A 192 21.86 -15.50 9.20
C GLY A 192 22.36 -14.05 9.01
N ASP A 193 21.57 -13.17 8.40
CA ASP A 193 22.00 -11.81 8.04
C ASP A 193 21.28 -10.70 8.81
N THR A 194 20.39 -11.05 9.76
CA THR A 194 19.55 -10.07 10.47
C THR A 194 20.37 -9.03 11.25
N GLN A 195 21.46 -9.43 11.92
CA GLN A 195 22.34 -8.51 12.65
C GLN A 195 23.07 -7.54 11.72
N LYS A 196 23.59 -8.05 10.59
CA LYS A 196 24.24 -7.23 9.56
C LYS A 196 23.29 -6.20 8.97
N LEU A 197 22.03 -6.57 8.73
CA LEU A 197 21.00 -5.67 8.22
C LEU A 197 20.60 -4.59 9.23
N GLN A 198 20.48 -4.95 10.51
CA GLN A 198 20.23 -3.98 11.58
C GLN A 198 21.37 -2.97 11.70
N PHE A 199 22.61 -3.45 11.60
CA PHE A 199 23.80 -2.60 11.59
C PHE A 199 23.83 -1.69 10.35
N LEU A 200 23.52 -2.22 9.16
CA LEU A 200 23.45 -1.42 7.94
C LEU A 200 22.41 -0.29 8.04
N LYS A 201 21.25 -0.58 8.63
CA LYS A 201 20.21 0.41 8.93
C LYS A 201 20.72 1.50 9.88
N LEU A 202 21.57 1.14 10.83
CA LEU A 202 22.11 2.04 11.83
C LEU A 202 23.22 2.95 11.27
N VAL A 203 24.20 2.38 10.56
CA VAL A 203 25.23 3.14 9.80
C VAL A 203 24.58 4.14 8.86
N TRP A 204 23.47 3.74 8.22
CA TRP A 204 22.73 4.62 7.34
C TRP A 204 22.06 5.78 8.06
N ARG A 205 21.41 5.53 9.21
CA ARG A 205 20.82 6.60 10.03
C ARG A 205 21.88 7.60 10.49
N PHE A 206 23.09 7.13 10.81
CA PHE A 206 24.21 7.99 11.15
C PHE A 206 24.64 8.89 9.99
N ARG A 207 24.87 8.34 8.79
CA ARG A 207 25.29 9.11 7.61
C ARG A 207 24.31 10.22 7.22
N ASN A 208 23.04 10.08 7.58
CA ASN A 208 21.99 11.08 7.29
C ASN A 208 21.67 12.00 8.47
N GLY A 209 22.53 12.03 9.50
CA GLY A 209 22.35 12.90 10.67
C GLY A 209 21.15 12.55 11.54
N VAL A 210 20.61 11.33 11.41
CA VAL A 210 19.44 10.86 12.16
C VAL A 210 19.86 10.20 13.49
N PHE A 211 21.13 9.83 13.66
CA PHE A 211 21.66 9.16 14.86
C PHE A 211 23.15 9.47 15.06
N ASP A 212 23.62 9.47 16.31
CA ASP A 212 25.04 9.59 16.67
C ASP A 212 25.59 8.20 17.07
N LEU A 213 26.80 7.82 16.62
CA LEU A 213 27.36 6.45 16.73
C LEU A 213 28.25 6.24 17.96
N ASN A 214 28.26 7.17 18.91
CA ASN A 214 29.01 7.03 20.14
C ASN A 214 28.57 5.78 20.93
N GLY A 215 29.38 4.71 20.90
CA GLY A 215 29.28 3.55 21.80
C GLY A 215 28.85 2.20 21.21
N ILE A 216 29.04 1.93 19.91
CA ILE A 216 28.68 0.63 19.29
C ILE A 216 29.91 -0.17 18.91
N ASP A 217 30.13 -1.29 19.61
CA ASP A 217 31.13 -2.31 19.26
C ASP A 217 30.69 -3.08 18.00
N ILE A 218 31.57 -3.16 17.02
CA ILE A 218 31.36 -3.85 15.74
C ILE A 218 32.32 -5.04 15.70
N ASP A 219 31.78 -6.27 15.66
CA ASP A 219 32.59 -7.49 15.61
C ASP A 219 33.33 -7.68 14.26
N ASP A 220 34.58 -8.17 14.34
CA ASP A 220 35.58 -8.39 13.26
C ASP A 220 35.11 -9.18 12.01
N LYS A 221 33.95 -9.84 12.05
CA LYS A 221 33.41 -10.59 10.87
C LYS A 221 32.49 -9.77 9.99
N SER A 222 32.07 -8.61 10.48
CA SER A 222 31.30 -7.60 9.75
C SER A 222 32.21 -6.80 8.81
N ASP A 223 33.52 -6.97 8.96
CA ASP A 223 34.53 -5.96 8.72
C ASP A 223 34.92 -5.79 7.25
N LEU A 224 34.90 -6.80 6.38
CA LEU A 224 35.44 -6.61 5.01
C LEU A 224 34.51 -5.85 4.03
N PHE A 225 33.20 -6.10 4.10
CA PHE A 225 32.22 -5.36 3.30
C PHE A 225 31.98 -3.96 3.91
N LEU A 226 31.97 -3.87 5.24
CA LEU A 226 31.77 -2.62 5.96
C LEU A 226 33.01 -1.75 5.99
N GLN A 227 34.24 -2.27 6.06
CA GLN A 227 35.47 -1.49 5.87
C GLN A 227 35.55 -0.96 4.46
N ASN A 228 35.20 -1.73 3.43
CA ASN A 228 35.18 -1.19 2.07
C ASN A 228 34.09 -0.11 1.91
N PHE A 229 32.91 -0.30 2.49
CA PHE A 229 31.83 0.69 2.46
C PHE A 229 32.15 1.95 3.30
N LEU A 230 32.75 1.78 4.48
CA LEU A 230 33.19 2.85 5.37
C LEU A 230 34.45 3.54 4.84
N CYS A 231 35.42 2.85 4.23
CA CYS A 231 36.59 3.47 3.58
C CYS A 231 36.19 4.29 2.36
N GLN A 232 35.33 3.76 1.49
CA GLN A 232 34.81 4.53 0.35
C GLN A 232 33.95 5.73 0.80
N SER A 233 33.33 5.64 1.98
CA SER A 233 32.58 6.75 2.59
C SER A 233 33.51 7.72 3.35
N LYS A 234 34.60 7.25 3.95
CA LYS A 234 35.58 8.02 4.72
C LYS A 234 36.48 8.84 3.79
N GLU A 235 36.89 8.29 2.65
CA GLU A 235 37.56 9.06 1.59
C GLU A 235 36.67 10.18 1.02
N LYS A 236 35.34 9.99 1.00
CA LYS A 236 34.36 11.03 0.62
C LYS A 236 34.07 12.04 1.73
N LEU A 237 34.31 11.71 3.00
CA LEU A 237 34.14 12.59 4.15
C LEU A 237 35.41 13.41 4.45
N GLU A 238 36.61 12.84 4.25
CA GLU A 238 37.89 13.55 4.40
C GLU A 238 38.16 14.58 3.28
N GLY A 239 37.37 14.54 2.20
CA GLY A 239 37.36 15.56 1.15
C GLY A 239 36.53 16.81 1.46
N LEU A 240 35.76 16.83 2.57
CA LEU A 240 34.92 17.96 2.96
C LEU A 240 35.52 18.85 4.06
N ASP A 241 36.67 18.47 4.63
CA ASP A 241 37.44 19.28 5.60
C ASP A 241 38.64 20.03 4.97
N ARG A 242 38.64 20.23 3.65
CA ARG A 242 39.63 21.07 2.96
C ARG A 242 38.98 22.20 2.17
N TYR A 243 38.22 23.03 2.85
CA TYR A 243 38.00 24.42 2.46
C TYR A 243 37.90 25.26 3.74
N GLU A 244 39.06 25.80 4.15
CA GLU A 244 39.12 27.13 4.76
C GLU A 244 38.68 28.19 3.73
#